data_AF-A0A3C1Y9H2-F1
#
_entry.id   AF-A0A3C1Y9H2-F1
#
_cell.length_a   1.000
_cell.length_b   1.000
_cell.length_c   1.000
_cell.angle_alpha   90.00
_cell.angle_beta   90.00
_cell.angle_gamma   90.00
#
_symmetry.space_group_name_H-M   'P 1'
#
loop_
_entity.id
_entity.type
_entity.pdbx_description
1 polymer ?
#
loop_
_entity_poly.entity_id
_entity_poly.type
_entity_poly.pdbx_seq_one_letter_code
_entity_poly.pdbx_strand_id
1 'polypeptide(L)' 'MFDQLDRDAIFRIIDIELAGFRSRMAAQGYTLDISPEAKEYIAAKGYDKQYGARPLKRAIQ' A
#
# COMPACT_ATOMS: atom_id res chain seq x y z
N MET A 1 -11.10 -14.15 15.88
CA MET A 1 -10.74 -12.78 16.30
C MET A 1 -9.56 -12.38 15.44
N PHE A 2 -9.68 -11.38 14.58
CA PHE A 2 -8.56 -10.94 13.74
C PHE A 2 -7.70 -9.99 14.55
N ASP A 3 -6.42 -10.29 14.65
CA ASP A 3 -5.45 -9.39 15.28
C ASP A 3 -5.44 -8.06 14.53
N GLN A 4 -5.39 -6.95 15.28
CA GLN A 4 -5.14 -5.65 14.67
C GLN A 4 -3.82 -5.74 13.93
N LEU A 5 -3.83 -5.47 12.62
CA LEU A 5 -2.60 -5.41 11.85
C LEU A 5 -1.73 -4.32 12.48
N ASP A 6 -0.58 -4.73 13.00
CA ASP A 6 0.46 -3.82 13.44
C ASP A 6 0.95 -2.98 12.25
N ARG A 7 1.47 -1.77 12.54
CA ARG A 7 2.04 -0.87 11.52
C ARG A 7 3.02 -1.59 10.60
N ASP A 8 3.86 -2.44 11.16
CA ASP A 8 4.86 -3.19 10.41
C ASP A 8 4.23 -4.19 9.42
N ALA A 9 3.10 -4.80 9.78
CA ALA A 9 2.37 -5.68 8.88
C ALA A 9 1.75 -4.89 7.72
N ILE A 10 1.25 -3.69 7.98
CA ILE A 10 0.70 -2.77 6.96
C ILE A 10 1.80 -2.34 5.99
N PHE A 11 2.99 -1.99 6.49
CA PHE A 11 4.12 -1.65 5.64
C PHE A 11 4.52 -2.80 4.70
N ARG A 12 4.57 -4.03 5.21
CA ARG A 12 4.86 -5.21 4.38
C ARG A 12 3.80 -5.43 3.30
N ILE A 13 2.52 -5.23 3.63
CA ILE A 13 1.42 -5.35 2.66
C ILE A 13 1.56 -4.28 1.56
N ILE A 14 1.86 -3.04 1.93
CA ILE A 14 2.08 -1.95 0.98
C ILE A 14 3.27 -2.25 0.07
N ASP A 15 4.39 -2.76 0.61
CA ASP A 15 5.55 -3.11 -0.21
C ASP A 15 5.22 -4.22 -1.23
N ILE A 16 4.43 -5.22 -0.87
CA ILE A 16 3.98 -6.28 -1.79
C ILE A 16 3.10 -5.71 -2.91
N GLU A 17 2.12 -4.87 -2.56
CA GLU A 17 1.24 -4.21 -3.54
C GLU A 17 2.03 -3.27 -4.47
N LEU A 18 2.96 -2.51 -3.90
CA LEU A 18 3.84 -1.61 -4.66
C LEU A 18 4.80 -2.37 -5.56
N ALA A 19 5.29 -3.55 -5.17
CA ALA A 19 6.13 -4.38 -6.04
C ALA A 19 5.37 -4.81 -7.31
N GLY A 20 4.12 -5.24 -7.16
CA GLY A 20 3.26 -5.57 -8.29
C GLY A 20 2.97 -4.36 -9.18
N PHE A 21 2.73 -3.20 -8.59
CA PHE A 21 2.50 -1.96 -9.34
C PHE A 21 3.77 -1.47 -10.05
N ARG A 22 4.93 -1.51 -9.39
CA ARG A 22 6.25 -1.20 -9.97
C ARG A 22 6.54 -2.07 -11.18
N SER A 23 6.26 -3.37 -11.11
CA SER A 23 6.46 -4.26 -12.26
C SER A 23 5.59 -3.89 -13.46
N ARG A 24 4.34 -3.47 -13.24
CA ARG A 24 3.45 -3.02 -14.33
C ARG A 24 3.90 -1.69 -14.94
N MET A 25 4.30 -0.74 -14.09
CA MET A 25 4.84 0.55 -14.53
C MET A 25 6.14 0.35 -15.33
N ALA A 26 7.04 -0.51 -14.85
CA ALA A 26 8.27 -0.84 -15.55
C ALA A 26 8.01 -1.50 -16.91
N ALA A 27 6.99 -2.35 -17.02
CA ALA A 27 6.58 -2.94 -18.30
C ALA A 27 6.07 -1.88 -19.31
N GLN A 28 5.58 -0.73 -18.84
CA GLN A 28 5.21 0.41 -19.68
C GLN A 28 6.34 1.44 -19.86
N GLY A 29 7.54 1.16 -19.35
CA GLY A 29 8.71 2.04 -19.46
C GLY A 29 8.77 3.15 -18.40
N TYR A 30 7.93 3.09 -17.36
CA TYR A 30 7.92 4.07 -16.28
C TYR A 30 8.58 3.52 -15.01
N THR A 31 9.49 4.30 -14.43
CA THR A 31 10.10 4.01 -13.14
C THR A 31 9.33 4.71 -12.04
N LEU A 32 8.76 3.94 -11.12
CA LEU A 32 8.03 4.48 -9.98
C LEU A 32 8.97 4.55 -8.77
N ASP A 33 9.24 5.76 -8.30
CA ASP A 33 9.90 5.99 -7.02
C ASP A 33 8.89 6.55 -6.01
N ILE A 34 8.84 5.96 -4.82
CA ILE A 34 7.90 6.35 -3.76
C ILE A 34 8.73 6.60 -2.52
N SER A 35 8.64 7.83 -2.02
CA SER A 35 9.38 8.24 -0.85
C SER A 35 8.87 7.53 0.42
N PRO A 36 9.71 7.40 1.46
CA PRO A 36 9.31 6.79 2.72
C PRO A 36 8.10 7.49 3.36
N GLU A 37 8.02 8.82 3.27
CA GLU A 37 6.92 9.62 3.82
C GLU A 37 5.61 9.35 3.08
N ALA A 38 5.68 9.12 1.76
CA ALA A 38 4.51 8.73 0.98
C ALA A 38 4.03 7.33 1.35
N LYS A 39 4.93 6.37 1.63
CA LYS A 39 4.56 5.05 2.15
C LYS A 39 3.90 5.16 3.52
N GLU A 40 4.44 5.99 4.41
CA GLU A 40 3.85 6.28 5.73
C GLU A 40 2.44 6.88 5.61
N TYR A 41 2.26 7.83 4.69
CA TYR A 41 0.97 8.44 4.43
C TYR A 41 -0.04 7.42 3.89
N ILE A 42 0.37 6.56 2.96
CA ILE A 42 -0.47 5.47 2.42
C ILE A 42 -0.79 4.45 3.51
N ALA A 43 0.15 4.13 4.40
CA ALA A 43 -0.09 3.25 5.55
C ALA A 43 -1.10 3.85 6.54
N ALA A 44 -0.98 5.15 6.82
CA ALA A 44 -1.88 5.86 7.71
C ALA A 44 -3.29 6.05 7.12
N LYS A 45 -3.41 6.27 5.80
CA LYS A 45 -4.69 6.46 5.09
C LYS A 45 -5.35 5.15 4.65
N GLY A 46 -4.56 4.16 4.29
CA GLY A 46 -5.02 2.83 3.85
C GLY A 46 -5.47 1.94 5.00
N TYR A 47 -5.10 2.31 6.23
CA TYR A 47 -5.55 1.67 7.46
C TYR A 47 -6.70 2.44 8.09
N ASP A 48 -7.88 2.33 7.50
CA ASP A 48 -9.10 2.71 8.20
C ASP A 48 -9.46 1.57 9.16
N LYS A 49 -9.21 1.82 10.46
CA LYS A 49 -9.42 0.87 11.58
C LYS A 49 -10.86 0.31 11.61
N GLN A 50 -11.81 0.94 10.91
CA GLN A 50 -13.20 0.50 10.77
C GLN A 50 -13.49 -0.38 9.54
N TYR A 51 -12.62 -0.43 8.51
CA TYR A 51 -12.96 -1.06 7.21
C TYR A 51 -11.96 -2.09 6.67
N GLY A 52 -10.82 -2.31 7.33
CA GLY A 52 -9.77 -3.21 6.81
C GLY A 52 -9.23 -2.76 5.44
N ALA A 53 -8.58 -3.64 4.68
CA ALA A 53 -7.91 -3.29 3.40
C ALA A 53 -8.84 -2.99 2.20
N ARG A 54 -10.16 -2.95 2.40
CA ARG A 54 -11.16 -2.74 1.33
C ARG A 54 -11.13 -1.35 0.66
N PRO A 55 -10.80 -0.24 1.35
CA PRO A 55 -10.68 1.06 0.73
C PRO A 55 -9.48 1.18 -0.23
N LEU A 56 -8.45 0.35 -0.09
CA LEU A 56 -7.20 0.45 -0.87
C LEU A 56 -7.44 0.26 -2.38
N LYS A 57 -8.31 -0.69 -2.75
CA LYS A 57 -8.67 -0.94 -4.15
C LYS A 57 -9.36 0.26 -4.82
N ARG A 58 -9.99 1.14 -4.04
CA ARG A 58 -10.68 2.34 -4.55
C ARG A 58 -9.78 3.56 -4.67
N ALA A 59 -8.66 3.59 -3.95
CA ALA A 59 -7.70 4.69 -4.02
C ALA A 59 -6.65 4.51 -5.13
N ILE A 60 -6.49 3.27 -5.61
CA ILE A 60 -5.55 2.90 -6.69
C ILE A 60 -6.23 2.98 -8.08
N GLN A 61 -7.56 3.12 -8.14
CA GLN A 61 -8.33 3.17 -9.38
C GLN A 61 -8.42 4.60 -9.94
#